data_AF-A0A2P2KIP0-F1
#
_entry.id   AF-A0A2P2KIP0-F1
#
_cell.length_a   1.000
_cell.length_b   1.000
_cell.length_c   1.000
_cell.angle_alpha   90.00
_cell.angle_beta   90.00
_cell.angle_gamma   90.00
#
_symmetry.space_group_name_H-M   'P 1'
#
loop_
_entity.id
_entity.type
_entity.pdbx_description
1 polymer ?
#
loop_
_entity_poly.entity_id
_entity_poly.type
_entity_poly.pdbx_seq_one_letter_code
_entity_poly.pdbx_strand_id
1 'polypeptide(L)'
;MKVCLSMGVAQLVIWPSWACSTHHPSRWKLWVVVVGAALAVLLEMYDFPPYWGYVDAHALWHAATVPLAYLWWSFVRDDAEFRTSSLLKKVK
;
A
#
# COMPACT_ATOMS: atom_id res chain seq x y z
N MET A 1 -10.95 -7.30 -14.94
CA MET A 1 -11.02 -5.87 -14.56
C MET A 1 -12.02 -5.55 -13.45
N LYS A 2 -13.32 -5.88 -13.55
CA LYS A 2 -14.34 -5.49 -12.54
C LYS A 2 -14.00 -5.92 -11.10
N VAL A 3 -13.56 -7.16 -10.90
CA VAL A 3 -13.17 -7.68 -9.58
C VAL A 3 -11.94 -6.94 -9.02
N CYS A 4 -10.87 -6.82 -9.81
CA CYS A 4 -9.66 -6.11 -9.39
C CYS A 4 -9.94 -4.65 -9.03
N LEU A 5 -10.80 -3.98 -9.80
CA LEU A 5 -11.24 -2.62 -9.52
C LEU A 5 -11.99 -2.54 -8.17
N SER A 6 -12.94 -3.44 -7.93
CA SER A 6 -13.67 -3.48 -6.65
C SER A 6 -12.75 -3.75 -5.45
N MET A 7 -11.76 -4.64 -5.61
CA MET A 7 -10.76 -4.93 -4.57
C MET A 7 -9.87 -3.70 -4.31
N GLY A 8 -9.45 -3.00 -5.36
CA GLY A 8 -8.67 -1.76 -5.24
C GLY A 8 -9.44 -0.66 -4.52
N VAL A 9 -10.73 -0.47 -4.84
CA VAL A 9 -11.59 0.49 -4.12
C VAL A 9 -11.73 0.10 -2.66
N ALA A 10 -11.97 -1.19 -2.36
CA ALA A 10 -12.06 -1.66 -0.98
C ALA A 10 -10.75 -1.41 -0.22
N GLN A 11 -9.59 -1.69 -0.83
CA GLN A 11 -8.26 -1.44 -0.28
C GLN A 11 -8.07 0.05 0.07
N LEU A 12 -8.47 0.95 -0.83
CA LEU A 12 -8.35 2.41 -0.64
C LEU A 12 -9.31 2.98 0.41
N VAL A 13 -10.33 2.23 0.83
CA VAL A 13 -11.26 2.65 1.89
C VAL A 13 -10.88 2.06 3.24
N ILE A 14 -10.62 0.74 3.28
CA ILE A 14 -10.41 -0.01 4.52
C ILE A 14 -9.13 0.45 5.22
N TRP A 15 -8.03 0.57 4.48
CA TRP A 15 -6.72 0.83 5.05
C TRP A 15 -6.58 2.26 5.61
N PRO A 16 -7.02 3.32 4.91
CA PRO A 16 -7.05 4.67 5.49
C PRO A 16 -7.93 4.77 6.72
N SER A 17 -9.12 4.14 6.68
CA SER A 17 -10.04 4.11 7.82
C SER A 17 -9.37 3.48 9.04
N TRP A 18 -8.71 2.34 8.85
CA TRP A 18 -7.94 1.69 9.91
C TRP A 18 -6.79 2.58 10.42
N ALA A 19 -6.02 3.20 9.52
CA ALA A 19 -4.90 4.08 9.86
C ALA A 19 -5.33 5.31 10.67
N CYS A 20 -6.52 5.84 10.38
CA CYS A 20 -7.13 6.94 11.12
C CYS A 20 -7.57 6.52 12.53
N SER A 21 -8.20 5.35 12.66
CA SER A 21 -8.74 4.88 13.94
C SER A 21 -7.66 4.32 14.89
N THR A 22 -6.51 3.91 14.37
CA THR A 22 -5.45 3.27 15.17
C THR A 22 -4.32 4.22 15.57
N HIS A 23 -3.78 3.99 16.77
CA HIS A 23 -2.53 4.60 17.24
C HIS A 23 -1.31 3.70 16.99
N HIS A 24 -1.40 2.76 16.05
CA HIS A 24 -0.31 1.86 15.72
C HIS A 24 0.95 2.66 15.30
N PRO A 25 2.14 2.36 15.86
CA PRO A 25 3.37 3.12 15.58
C PRO A 25 3.78 3.09 14.10
N SER A 26 3.44 2.00 13.39
CA SER A 26 3.79 1.81 11.98
C SER A 26 2.71 2.28 10.99
N ARG A 27 1.69 3.03 11.44
CA ARG A 27 0.58 3.50 10.57
C ARG A 27 1.05 4.40 9.40
N TRP A 28 2.20 5.06 9.53
CA TRP A 28 2.78 5.88 8.47
C TRP A 28 3.12 5.06 7.21
N LYS A 29 3.59 3.81 7.39
CA LYS A 29 3.89 2.90 6.26
C LYS A 29 2.62 2.63 5.45
N LEU A 30 1.51 2.47 6.14
CA LEU A 30 0.20 2.23 5.54
C LEU A 30 -0.27 3.45 4.73
N TRP A 31 -0.09 4.66 5.24
CA TRP A 31 -0.39 5.88 4.50
C TRP A 31 0.44 6.02 3.23
N VAL A 32 1.74 5.72 3.30
CA VAL A 32 2.61 5.71 2.12
C VAL A 32 2.13 4.68 1.09
N VAL A 33 1.73 3.49 1.53
CA VAL A 33 1.19 2.45 0.62
C VAL A 33 -0.12 2.90 -0.02
N VAL A 34 -1.07 3.47 0.73
CA VAL A 34 -2.35 3.96 0.18
C VAL A 34 -2.11 5.06 -0.85
N VAL A 35 -1.35 6.10 -0.49
CA VAL A 35 -1.09 7.24 -1.38
C VAL A 35 -0.29 6.78 -2.59
N GLY A 36 0.75 5.97 -2.40
CA GLY A 36 1.54 5.42 -3.48
C GLY A 36 0.74 4.53 -4.44
N ALA A 37 -0.16 3.68 -3.91
CA ALA A 37 -1.03 2.86 -4.74
C ALA A 37 -2.03 3.70 -5.55
N ALA A 38 -2.60 4.75 -4.95
CA ALA A 38 -3.47 5.69 -5.66
C ALA A 38 -2.71 6.41 -6.80
N LEU A 39 -1.49 6.89 -6.54
CA LEU A 39 -0.63 7.50 -7.56
C LEU A 39 -0.26 6.52 -8.68
N ALA A 40 0.04 5.27 -8.35
CA ALA A 40 0.34 4.25 -9.35
C ALA A 40 -0.86 4.00 -10.26
N VAL A 41 -2.09 3.89 -9.71
CA VAL A 41 -3.31 3.75 -10.53
C VAL A 41 -3.55 4.99 -11.40
N LEU A 42 -3.28 6.19 -10.90
CA LEU A 42 -3.38 7.41 -11.71
C LEU A 42 -2.37 7.44 -12.86
N LEU A 43 -1.15 6.96 -12.64
CA LEU A 43 -0.14 6.81 -13.69
C LEU A 43 -0.61 5.83 -14.78
N GLU A 44 -1.14 4.67 -14.38
CA GLU A 44 -1.71 3.69 -15.31
C GLU A 44 -2.89 4.28 -16.11
N MET A 45 -3.76 5.07 -15.47
CA MET A 45 -4.89 5.72 -16.16
C MET A 45 -4.46 6.84 -17.12
N TYR A 46 -3.31 7.47 -16.91
CA TYR A 46 -2.81 8.51 -17.81
C TYR A 46 -2.34 7.91 -19.16
N ASP A 47 -1.96 6.62 -19.17
CA ASP A 47 -1.74 5.79 -20.37
C ASP A 47 -0.92 6.49 -21.49
N PHE A 48 0.23 7.05 -21.11
CA PHE A 48 1.09 7.76 -22.04
C PHE A 48 1.96 6.79 -22.86
N PRO A 49 2.23 7.10 -24.15
CA PRO A 49 3.06 6.27 -24.99
C PRO A 49 4.52 6.24 -24.50
N PRO A 50 5.26 5.14 -24.74
CA PRO A 50 6.61 4.98 -24.22
C PRO A 50 7.54 6.12 -24.64
N TYR A 51 8.10 6.81 -23.65
CA TYR A 51 9.12 7.83 -23.87
C TYR A 51 10.39 7.15 -24.39
N TRP A 52 10.79 7.53 -25.61
CA TRP A 52 11.94 6.97 -26.32
C TRP A 52 11.91 5.44 -26.50
N GLY A 53 10.73 4.82 -26.40
CA GLY A 53 10.58 3.37 -26.51
C GLY A 53 10.98 2.58 -25.26
N TYR A 54 11.33 3.23 -24.15
CA TYR A 54 11.84 2.55 -22.95
C TYR A 54 10.92 2.64 -21.72
N VAL A 55 10.25 3.77 -21.50
CA VAL A 55 9.46 4.01 -20.27
C VAL A 55 8.06 4.49 -20.64
N ASP A 56 7.05 3.68 -20.34
CA ASP A 56 5.64 4.02 -20.44
C ASP A 56 4.98 4.07 -19.04
N ALA A 57 3.67 4.35 -19.03
CA ALA A 57 2.86 4.34 -17.81
C ALA A 57 2.97 3.01 -17.06
N HIS A 58 2.98 1.91 -17.79
CA HIS A 58 3.00 0.56 -17.24
C HIS A 58 4.34 0.21 -16.57
N ALA A 59 5.46 0.61 -17.18
CA ALA A 59 6.79 0.46 -16.60
C ALA A 59 6.93 1.28 -15.31
N LEU A 60 6.40 2.51 -15.29
CA LEU A 60 6.38 3.33 -14.06
C LEU A 60 5.48 2.74 -12.99
N TRP A 61 4.33 2.16 -13.37
CA TRP A 61 3.45 1.44 -12.45
C TRP A 61 4.18 0.27 -11.79
N HIS A 62 4.88 -0.56 -12.57
CA HIS A 62 5.71 -1.63 -12.04
C HIS A 62 6.83 -1.12 -11.12
N ALA A 63 7.55 -0.07 -11.54
CA ALA A 63 8.62 0.52 -10.75
C ALA A 63 8.14 1.08 -9.40
N ALA A 64 6.93 1.67 -9.37
CA ALA A 64 6.32 2.19 -8.14
C ALA A 64 5.81 1.08 -7.22
N THR A 65 5.23 0.02 -7.76
CA THR A 65 4.62 -1.05 -6.95
C THR A 65 5.62 -1.93 -6.23
N VAL A 66 6.84 -2.11 -6.74
CA VAL A 66 7.91 -2.89 -6.08
C VAL A 66 8.29 -2.34 -4.68
N PRO A 67 8.71 -1.08 -4.51
CA PRO A 67 9.03 -0.53 -3.19
C PRO A 67 7.79 -0.43 -2.29
N LEU A 68 6.60 -0.20 -2.85
CA LEU A 68 5.34 -0.21 -2.08
C LEU A 68 5.03 -1.60 -1.52
N ALA A 69 5.27 -2.67 -2.29
CA ALA A 69 5.09 -4.04 -1.83
C ALA A 69 6.07 -4.38 -0.69
N TYR A 70 7.32 -3.95 -0.78
CA TYR A 70 8.28 -4.10 0.32
C TYR A 70 7.80 -3.37 1.59
N LEU A 71 7.35 -2.12 1.45
CA LEU A 71 6.86 -1.33 2.58
C LEU A 71 5.61 -1.94 3.22
N TRP A 72 4.73 -2.51 2.40
CA TRP A 72 3.55 -3.26 2.83
C TRP A 72 3.93 -4.44 3.73
N TRP A 73 4.85 -5.29 3.27
CA TRP A 73 5.32 -6.42 4.07
C TRP A 73 6.05 -5.99 5.33
N SER A 74 6.79 -4.87 5.28
CA SER A 74 7.39 -4.30 6.49
C SER A 74 6.33 -3.87 7.50
N PHE A 75 5.20 -3.29 7.06
CA PHE A 75 4.10 -2.97 7.96
C PHE A 75 3.47 -4.22 8.59
N VAL A 76 3.23 -5.27 7.80
CA VAL A 76 2.65 -6.54 8.28
C VAL A 76 3.52 -7.17 9.37
N ARG A 77 4.84 -7.17 9.17
CA ARG A 77 5.80 -7.63 10.19
C ARG A 77 5.67 -6.82 11.48
N ASP A 78 5.69 -5.49 11.38
CA ASP A 78 5.60 -4.61 12.55
C ASP A 78 4.27 -4.79 13.31
N ASP A 79 3.14 -4.97 12.60
CA ASP A 79 1.84 -5.25 13.25
C ASP A 79 1.86 -6.59 14.00
N ALA A 80 2.46 -7.62 13.40
CA ALA A 80 2.61 -8.93 14.05
C ALA A 80 3.47 -8.86 15.33
N GLU A 81 4.59 -8.13 15.29
CA GLU A 81 5.44 -7.89 16.45
C GLU A 81 4.71 -7.09 17.53
N PHE A 82 4.02 -6.01 17.13
CA PHE A 82 3.25 -5.17 18.05
C PHE A 82 2.17 -5.97 18.76
N ARG A 83 1.36 -6.74 18.02
CA ARG A 83 0.31 -7.60 18.60
C ARG A 83 0.89 -8.64 19.54
N THR A 84 1.96 -9.33 19.14
CA THR A 84 2.60 -10.37 19.96
C THR A 84 3.11 -9.78 21.27
N SER A 85 3.81 -8.64 21.22
CA SER A 85 4.32 -7.98 22.43
C SER A 85 3.19 -7.52 23.37
N SER A 86 2.07 -7.04 22.83
CA SER A 86 0.91 -6.61 23.62
C SER A 86 0.24 -7.79 24.36
N LEU A 87 0.17 -8.95 23.73
CA LEU A 87 -0.39 -10.16 24.32
C LEU A 87 0.52 -10.70 25.43
N LEU A 88 1.84 -10.76 25.19
CA LEU A 88 2.80 -11.23 26.18
C LEU A 88 2.82 -10.35 27.45
N LYS A 89 2.70 -9.03 27.30
CA LYS A 89 2.58 -8.09 28.44
C LYS A 89 1.31 -8.28 29.26
N LYS A 90 0.25 -8.86 28.69
CA LYS A 90 -1.03 -9.09 29.38
C LYS A 90 -1.05 -10.41 30.16
N VAL A 91 -0.22 -11.38 29.75
CA VAL A 91 -0.09 -12.70 30.39
C VAL A 91 0.85 -12.66 31.60
N LYS A 92 1.83 -11.76 31.60
CA LYS A 92 2.76 -11.53 32.70
C LYS A 92 2.18 -10.58 33.73
#